data_AF-U1QCM5-F1
#
_entry.id   AF-U1QCM5-F1
#
_cell.length_a   1.000
_cell.length_b   1.000
_cell.length_c   1.000
_cell.angle_alpha   90.00
_cell.angle_beta   90.00
_cell.angle_gamma   90.00
#
_symmetry.space_group_name_H-M   'P 1'
#
loop_
_entity.id
_entity.type
_entity.pdbx_description
1 polymer ?
#
loop_
_entity_poly.entity_id
_entity_poly.type
_entity_poly.pdbx_seq_one_letter_code
_entity_poly.pdbx_strand_id
1 'polypeptide(L)'
;MTGLDTAVDELVEVAVVVTDSDLRPADEGIDVLIRPSQAAVAHMNEFVRTMHTNSGLIEEWENGLDLQEAAARVLAYIVRHVREPGKAPLGGNSICTDKAFLERYMPEVIGHLHYRVVDVSSLKELAKRWYPRTYFASPKKTGNHRALGDIYDSIDELRYYRAVLMPSGEGPSTETCRVAATRAAGTTARLSAPRPPRR
;
A
#
# COMPACT_ATOMS: atom_id res chain seq x y z
N MET A 1 6.05 -10.27 -6.23
CA MET A 1 7.39 -10.72 -5.77
C MET A 1 7.50 -12.23 -5.86
N THR A 2 8.69 -12.80 -5.79
CA THR A 2 8.90 -14.27 -5.71
C THR A 2 8.57 -14.85 -4.33
N GLY A 3 8.41 -14.00 -3.32
CA GLY A 3 8.03 -14.39 -1.95
C GLY A 3 7.96 -13.16 -1.03
N LEU A 4 8.19 -13.36 0.27
CA LEU A 4 8.06 -12.34 1.31
C LEU A 4 9.35 -12.07 2.08
N ASP A 5 10.41 -12.84 1.85
CA ASP A 5 11.71 -12.62 2.48
C ASP A 5 12.57 -11.71 1.62
N THR A 6 12.65 -10.44 2.02
CA THR A 6 13.48 -9.43 1.33
C THR A 6 14.94 -9.85 1.17
N ALA A 7 15.47 -10.81 1.93
CA ALA A 7 16.84 -11.29 1.81
C ALA A 7 17.10 -12.07 0.52
N VAL A 8 16.12 -12.84 0.06
CA VAL A 8 16.26 -13.84 -1.01
C VAL A 8 15.23 -13.70 -2.12
N ASP A 9 14.09 -13.07 -1.85
CA ASP A 9 13.01 -12.86 -2.81
C ASP A 9 13.18 -11.55 -3.58
N GLU A 10 12.72 -11.54 -4.82
CA GLU A 10 12.89 -10.42 -5.75
C GLU A 10 11.55 -9.84 -6.22
N LEU A 11 11.60 -8.58 -6.67
CA LEU A 11 10.50 -7.93 -7.38
C LEU A 11 10.36 -8.55 -8.78
N VAL A 12 9.12 -8.77 -9.21
CA VAL A 12 8.80 -9.38 -10.53
C VAL A 12 7.86 -8.52 -11.37
N GLU A 13 7.07 -7.66 -10.72
CA GLU A 13 6.14 -6.74 -11.34
C GLU A 13 5.98 -5.57 -10.36
N VAL A 14 5.97 -4.34 -10.87
CA VAL A 14 5.70 -3.13 -10.09
C VAL A 14 4.78 -2.25 -10.92
N ALA A 15 3.63 -1.92 -10.36
CA ALA A 15 2.73 -0.91 -10.93
C ALA A 15 2.64 0.30 -10.00
N VAL A 16 2.38 1.47 -10.58
CA VAL A 16 2.16 2.71 -9.83
C VAL A 16 1.03 3.49 -10.47
N VAL A 17 0.09 3.95 -9.65
CA VAL A 17 -0.98 4.88 -10.04
C VAL A 17 -0.90 6.09 -9.12
N VAL A 18 -0.79 7.29 -9.69
CA VAL A 18 -0.86 8.53 -8.91
C VAL A 18 -2.29 9.01 -8.84
N THR A 19 -2.76 9.36 -7.65
CA THR A 19 -4.12 9.89 -7.43
C THR A 19 -4.08 11.29 -6.81
N ASP A 20 -5.15 12.07 -7.00
CA ASP A 20 -5.43 13.25 -6.19
C ASP A 20 -5.87 12.86 -4.77
N SER A 21 -6.07 13.86 -3.89
CA SER A 21 -6.55 13.63 -2.51
C SER A 21 -7.96 13.03 -2.43
N ASP A 22 -8.73 13.06 -3.52
CA ASP A 22 -10.04 12.44 -3.63
C ASP A 22 -9.99 11.03 -4.21
N LEU A 23 -8.78 10.47 -4.36
CA LEU A 23 -8.53 9.13 -4.90
C LEU A 23 -8.89 9.02 -6.38
N ARG A 24 -8.86 10.11 -7.15
CA ARG A 24 -9.05 10.09 -8.61
C ARG A 24 -7.69 9.86 -9.29
N PRO A 25 -7.51 8.78 -10.06
CA PRO A 25 -6.28 8.56 -10.83
C PRO A 25 -5.99 9.74 -11.78
N ALA A 26 -4.73 10.15 -11.84
CA ALA A 26 -4.27 11.17 -12.78
C ALA A 26 -4.21 10.65 -14.22
N ASP A 27 -3.94 9.36 -14.38
CA ASP A 27 -3.95 8.59 -15.62
C ASP A 27 -4.10 7.08 -15.32
N GLU A 28 -3.82 6.23 -16.30
CA GLU A 28 -3.91 4.76 -16.20
C GLU A 28 -2.80 4.11 -15.37
N GLY A 29 -1.81 4.88 -14.88
CA GLY A 29 -0.66 4.33 -14.20
C GLY A 29 0.47 3.87 -15.13
N ILE A 30 1.50 3.32 -14.50
CA ILE A 30 2.57 2.57 -15.16
C ILE A 30 2.57 1.15 -14.61
N ASP A 31 2.88 0.18 -15.46
CA ASP A 31 3.10 -1.21 -15.10
C ASP A 31 4.44 -1.66 -15.69
N VAL A 32 5.35 -2.13 -14.84
CA VAL A 32 6.67 -2.59 -15.26
C VAL A 32 6.91 -4.02 -14.77
N LEU A 33 7.25 -4.88 -15.72
CA LEU A 33 7.69 -6.22 -15.45
C LEU A 33 9.19 -6.25 -15.19
N ILE A 34 9.63 -7.00 -14.19
CA ILE A 34 11.03 -7.13 -13.79
C ILE A 34 11.42 -8.59 -13.91
N ARG A 35 12.52 -8.86 -14.62
CA ARG A 35 13.02 -10.23 -14.78
C ARG A 35 13.69 -10.71 -13.49
N PRO A 36 13.16 -11.73 -12.79
CA PRO A 36 13.80 -12.27 -11.60
C PRO A 36 15.03 -13.13 -11.94
N SER A 37 15.93 -13.29 -10.98
CA SER A 37 17.03 -14.24 -11.05
C SER A 37 16.53 -15.69 -10.96
N GLN A 38 17.27 -16.62 -11.57
CA GLN A 38 16.97 -18.06 -11.48
C GLN A 38 16.99 -18.57 -10.02
N ALA A 39 17.81 -17.95 -9.16
CA ALA A 39 17.86 -18.30 -7.74
C ALA A 39 16.56 -17.93 -7.02
N ALA A 40 16.03 -16.73 -7.23
CA ALA A 40 14.75 -16.30 -6.67
C ALA A 40 13.58 -17.14 -7.20
N VAL A 41 13.59 -17.46 -8.50
CA VAL A 41 12.58 -18.34 -9.12
C VAL A 41 12.61 -19.75 -8.51
N ALA A 42 13.80 -20.30 -8.24
CA ALA A 42 13.94 -21.61 -7.62
C ALA A 42 13.51 -21.61 -6.14
N HIS A 43 13.63 -20.48 -5.45
CA HIS A 43 13.26 -20.34 -4.04
C HIS A 43 11.75 -20.23 -3.80
N MET A 44 10.97 -19.88 -4.83
CA MET A 44 9.51 -19.74 -4.71
C MET A 44 8.85 -21.00 -4.15
N ASN A 45 8.03 -20.81 -3.11
CA ASN A 45 7.17 -21.88 -2.61
C ASN A 45 6.06 -22.23 -3.62
N GLU A 46 5.37 -23.35 -3.38
CA GLU A 46 4.32 -23.85 -4.27
C GLU A 46 3.18 -22.83 -4.46
N PHE A 47 2.75 -22.18 -3.38
CA PHE A 47 1.67 -21.20 -3.44
C PHE A 47 1.98 -20.02 -4.36
N VAL A 48 3.16 -19.40 -4.21
CA VAL A 48 3.58 -18.26 -5.02
C VAL A 48 3.79 -18.68 -6.47
N ARG A 49 4.37 -19.87 -6.69
CA ARG A 49 4.53 -20.43 -8.04
C ARG A 49 3.17 -20.60 -8.72
N THR A 50 2.21 -21.27 -8.07
CA THR A 50 0.87 -21.49 -8.63
C THR A 50 0.14 -20.16 -8.90
N MET A 51 0.27 -19.18 -8.00
CA MET A 51 -0.29 -17.85 -8.20
C MET A 51 0.24 -17.21 -9.50
N HIS A 52 1.57 -17.14 -9.65
CA HIS A 52 2.18 -16.51 -10.82
C HIS A 52 1.92 -17.30 -12.10
N THR A 53 1.87 -18.64 -12.04
CA THR A 53 1.44 -19.47 -13.18
C THR A 53 0.02 -19.13 -13.60
N ASN A 54 -0.94 -19.09 -12.67
CA ASN A 54 -2.35 -18.84 -12.98
C ASN A 54 -2.59 -17.42 -13.53
N SER A 55 -1.78 -16.45 -13.10
CA SER A 55 -1.84 -15.07 -13.60
C SER A 55 -1.19 -14.87 -14.98
N GLY A 56 -0.44 -15.86 -15.49
CA GLY A 56 0.38 -15.77 -16.70
C GLY A 56 1.73 -15.05 -16.49
N LEU A 57 1.99 -14.48 -15.32
CA LEU A 57 3.16 -13.64 -15.07
C LEU A 57 4.50 -14.34 -15.31
N ILE A 58 4.59 -15.65 -15.02
CA ILE A 58 5.82 -16.43 -15.23
C ILE A 58 6.23 -16.44 -16.71
N GLU A 59 5.26 -16.49 -17.62
CA GLU A 59 5.51 -16.55 -19.06
C GLU A 59 6.00 -15.20 -19.61
N GLU A 60 5.67 -14.10 -18.92
CA GLU A 60 6.07 -12.76 -19.32
C GLU A 60 7.50 -12.41 -18.88
N TRP A 61 8.07 -13.09 -17.88
CA TRP A 61 9.37 -12.73 -17.26
C TRP A 61 10.55 -12.65 -18.24
N GLU A 62 10.54 -13.43 -19.32
CA GLU A 62 11.58 -13.33 -20.35
C GLU A 62 11.63 -11.94 -20.98
N ASN A 63 10.49 -11.25 -21.07
CA ASN A 63 10.34 -9.89 -21.60
C ASN A 63 10.50 -8.82 -20.52
N GLY A 64 10.73 -9.19 -19.26
CA GLY A 64 10.91 -8.27 -18.15
C GLY A 64 12.15 -7.39 -18.30
N LEU A 65 12.11 -6.21 -17.70
CA LEU A 65 13.23 -5.29 -17.63
C LEU A 65 14.25 -5.74 -16.59
N ASP A 66 15.48 -5.22 -16.67
CA ASP A 66 16.37 -5.26 -15.53
C ASP A 66 15.87 -4.33 -14.41
N LEU A 67 16.29 -4.61 -13.18
CA LEU A 67 15.82 -3.87 -12.02
C LEU A 67 16.16 -2.36 -12.08
N GLN A 68 17.33 -2.00 -12.59
CA GLN A 68 17.77 -0.60 -12.63
C GLN A 68 16.93 0.19 -13.64
N GLU A 69 16.67 -0.39 -14.82
CA GLU A 69 15.80 0.20 -15.82
C GLU A 69 14.36 0.33 -15.30
N ALA A 70 13.83 -0.71 -14.66
CA ALA A 70 12.49 -0.65 -14.06
C ALA A 70 12.38 0.44 -12.99
N ALA A 71 13.36 0.54 -12.09
CA ALA A 71 13.41 1.56 -11.05
C ALA A 71 13.46 2.98 -11.65
N ALA A 72 14.28 3.19 -12.68
CA ALA A 72 14.38 4.48 -13.37
C ALA A 72 13.06 4.89 -14.04
N ARG A 73 12.36 3.94 -14.70
CA ARG A 73 11.05 4.20 -15.31
C ARG A 73 9.98 4.54 -14.27
N VAL A 74 9.94 3.80 -13.17
CA VAL A 74 9.02 4.05 -12.05
C VAL A 74 9.29 5.42 -11.42
N LEU A 75 10.54 5.75 -11.13
CA LEU A 75 10.91 7.06 -10.58
C LEU A 75 10.54 8.19 -11.53
N ALA A 76 10.86 8.06 -12.83
CA ALA A 76 10.52 9.07 -13.82
C ALA A 76 9.00 9.31 -13.93
N TYR A 77 8.21 8.25 -13.89
CA TYR A 77 6.75 8.35 -13.83
C TYR A 77 6.30 9.11 -12.58
N ILE A 78 6.78 8.73 -11.39
CA ILE A 78 6.41 9.40 -10.13
C ILE A 78 6.78 10.89 -10.16
N VAL A 79 8.01 11.23 -10.58
CA VAL A 79 8.50 12.62 -10.63
C VAL A 79 7.68 13.49 -11.59
N ARG A 80 7.16 12.91 -12.68
CA ARG A 80 6.29 13.62 -13.63
C ARG A 80 5.03 14.17 -12.96
N HIS A 81 4.44 13.41 -12.02
CA HIS A 81 3.21 13.79 -11.31
C HIS A 81 3.49 14.49 -9.97
N VAL A 82 4.50 14.03 -9.23
CA VAL A 82 4.89 14.52 -7.91
C VAL A 82 6.29 15.13 -8.03
N ARG A 83 6.37 16.38 -8.48
CA ARG A 83 7.67 17.02 -8.75
C ARG A 83 8.50 17.28 -7.50
N GLU A 84 7.83 17.64 -6.41
CA GLU A 84 8.49 17.94 -5.13
C GLU A 84 8.71 16.66 -4.32
N PRO A 85 9.96 16.30 -3.97
CA PRO A 85 10.24 15.16 -3.10
C PRO A 85 9.58 15.30 -1.72
N GLY A 86 9.20 14.18 -1.13
CA GLY A 86 8.66 14.11 0.23
C GLY A 86 7.24 14.65 0.36
N LYS A 87 6.48 14.84 -0.72
CA LYS A 87 5.08 15.30 -0.65
C LYS A 87 4.07 14.16 -0.61
N ALA A 88 4.19 13.20 -1.52
CA ALA A 88 3.21 12.14 -1.67
C ALA A 88 3.56 10.94 -0.78
N PRO A 89 2.65 10.45 0.07
CA PRO A 89 2.84 9.19 0.79
C PRO A 89 2.63 7.99 -0.14
N LEU A 90 3.29 6.87 0.16
CA LEU A 90 3.01 5.60 -0.50
C LEU A 90 1.65 5.05 0.00
N GLY A 91 0.81 4.55 -0.91
CA GLY A 91 -0.51 4.02 -0.58
C GLY A 91 -0.79 2.65 -1.21
N GLY A 92 -1.58 1.82 -0.51
CA GLY A 92 -2.00 0.51 -1.01
C GLY A 92 -2.51 -0.40 0.11
N ASN A 93 -2.88 -1.63 -0.22
CA ASN A 93 -3.21 -2.66 0.78
C ASN A 93 -1.96 -3.33 1.33
N SER A 94 -1.82 -3.39 2.66
CA SER A 94 -0.70 -4.09 3.31
C SER A 94 0.67 -3.58 2.82
N ILE A 95 0.70 -2.30 2.45
CA ILE A 95 1.75 -1.63 1.69
C ILE A 95 3.12 -1.62 2.39
N CYS A 96 3.14 -1.90 3.69
CA CYS A 96 4.38 -2.06 4.46
C CYS A 96 5.26 -3.19 3.91
N THR A 97 4.66 -4.26 3.38
CA THR A 97 5.39 -5.35 2.74
C THR A 97 6.09 -4.85 1.48
N ASP A 98 5.35 -4.20 0.57
CA ASP A 98 5.90 -3.65 -0.67
C ASP A 98 6.96 -2.59 -0.38
N LYS A 99 6.72 -1.72 0.60
CA LYS A 99 7.68 -0.71 1.04
C LYS A 99 9.02 -1.34 1.43
N ALA A 100 9.03 -2.45 2.14
CA ALA A 100 10.27 -3.12 2.55
C ALA A 100 11.09 -3.62 1.34
N PHE A 101 10.42 -4.15 0.31
CA PHE A 101 11.07 -4.52 -0.94
C PHE A 101 11.56 -3.29 -1.72
N LEU A 102 10.73 -2.25 -1.83
CA LEU A 102 11.11 -1.02 -2.52
C LEU A 102 12.29 -0.30 -1.84
N GLU A 103 12.38 -0.32 -0.51
CA GLU A 103 13.53 0.24 0.22
C GLU A 103 14.85 -0.46 -0.15
N ARG A 104 14.79 -1.77 -0.42
CA ARG A 104 15.96 -2.56 -0.80
C ARG A 104 16.29 -2.42 -2.29
N TYR A 105 15.28 -2.52 -3.15
CA TYR A 105 15.45 -2.70 -4.59
C TYR A 105 15.29 -1.41 -5.40
N MET A 106 14.56 -0.42 -4.86
CA MET A 106 14.28 0.88 -5.50
C MET A 106 14.43 2.05 -4.52
N PRO A 107 15.61 2.22 -3.86
CA PRO A 107 15.78 3.20 -2.78
C PRO A 107 15.54 4.64 -3.22
N GLU A 108 15.86 4.99 -4.47
CA GLU A 108 15.61 6.33 -5.01
C GLU A 108 14.12 6.64 -5.15
N VAL A 109 13.30 5.64 -5.49
CA VAL A 109 11.83 5.76 -5.54
C VAL A 109 11.29 6.07 -4.15
N ILE A 110 11.69 5.29 -3.13
CA ILE A 110 11.25 5.53 -1.75
C ILE A 110 11.79 6.86 -1.22
N GLY A 111 13.02 7.23 -1.54
CA GLY A 111 13.63 8.50 -1.13
C GLY A 111 12.91 9.73 -1.68
N HIS A 112 12.21 9.60 -2.81
CA HIS A 112 11.39 10.67 -3.37
C HIS A 112 10.01 10.80 -2.71
N LEU A 113 9.50 9.73 -2.10
CA LEU A 113 8.20 9.70 -1.44
C LEU A 113 8.27 10.21 0.01
N HIS A 114 7.13 10.60 0.56
CA HIS A 114 7.03 10.96 1.98
C HIS A 114 7.13 9.71 2.87
N TYR A 115 7.67 9.86 4.08
CA TYR A 115 7.90 8.73 5.00
C TYR A 115 6.62 8.04 5.51
N ARG A 116 5.47 8.74 5.46
CA ARG A 116 4.18 8.18 5.87
C ARG A 116 3.61 7.30 4.78
N VAL A 117 2.83 6.32 5.21
CA VAL A 117 2.08 5.43 4.33
C VAL A 117 0.58 5.56 4.56
N VAL A 118 -0.20 5.33 3.52
CA VAL A 118 -1.66 5.16 3.57
C VAL A 118 -1.97 3.68 3.35
N ASP A 119 -2.10 2.94 4.44
CA ASP A 119 -2.40 1.51 4.39
C ASP A 119 -3.91 1.26 4.47
N VAL A 120 -4.50 0.84 3.36
CA VAL A 120 -5.94 0.52 3.25
C VAL A 120 -6.30 -0.67 4.14
N SER A 121 -5.37 -1.61 4.35
CA SER A 121 -5.61 -2.77 5.21
C SER A 121 -5.76 -2.39 6.68
N SER A 122 -5.20 -1.25 7.11
CA SER A 122 -5.44 -0.71 8.45
C SER A 122 -6.91 -0.33 8.64
N LEU A 123 -7.52 0.36 7.66
CA LEU A 123 -8.96 0.68 7.71
C LEU A 123 -9.82 -0.58 7.66
N LYS A 124 -9.45 -1.56 6.84
CA LYS A 124 -10.11 -2.86 6.75
C LYS A 124 -10.16 -3.58 8.09
N GLU A 125 -9.06 -3.65 8.81
CA GLU A 125 -9.00 -4.31 10.12
C GLU A 125 -9.80 -3.57 11.19
N LEU A 126 -9.85 -2.23 11.14
CA LEU A 126 -10.71 -1.43 12.01
C LEU A 126 -12.20 -1.63 11.67
N ALA A 127 -12.56 -1.61 10.39
CA ALA A 127 -13.92 -1.88 9.91
C ALA A 127 -14.41 -3.26 10.37
N LYS A 128 -13.56 -4.29 10.27
CA LYS A 128 -13.87 -5.65 10.73
C LYS A 128 -14.24 -5.71 12.21
N ARG A 129 -13.57 -4.92 13.07
CA ARG A 129 -13.76 -4.93 14.53
C ARG A 129 -14.90 -4.04 14.99
N TRP A 130 -15.03 -2.85 14.39
CA TRP A 130 -15.96 -1.83 14.86
C TRP A 130 -17.26 -1.81 14.06
N TYR A 131 -17.21 -2.19 12.79
CA TYR A 131 -18.34 -2.11 11.85
C TYR A 131 -18.44 -3.36 10.95
N PRO A 132 -18.76 -4.57 11.49
CA PRO A 132 -18.74 -5.80 10.71
C PRO A 132 -19.57 -5.76 9.42
N ARG A 133 -20.72 -5.06 9.44
CA ARG A 133 -21.56 -4.88 8.24
C ARG A 133 -20.81 -4.18 7.11
N THR A 134 -20.05 -3.13 7.45
CA THR A 134 -19.18 -2.43 6.50
C THR A 134 -18.10 -3.34 5.95
N TYR A 135 -17.49 -4.16 6.78
CA TYR A 135 -16.46 -5.12 6.34
C TYR A 135 -17.02 -6.14 5.34
N PHE A 136 -18.15 -6.79 5.65
CA PHE A 136 -18.71 -7.82 4.77
C PHE A 136 -19.31 -7.28 3.46
N ALA A 137 -19.62 -5.98 3.40
CA ALA A 137 -20.11 -5.31 2.20
C ALA A 137 -19.00 -4.66 1.35
N SER A 138 -17.72 -4.85 1.69
CA SER A 138 -16.62 -4.32 0.88
C SER A 138 -16.63 -4.90 -0.55
N PRO A 139 -16.22 -4.12 -1.57
CA PRO A 139 -16.09 -4.61 -2.93
C PRO A 139 -15.25 -5.90 -3.01
N LYS A 140 -15.59 -6.79 -3.94
CA LYS A 140 -14.77 -7.96 -4.25
C LYS A 140 -13.55 -7.52 -5.04
N LYS A 141 -12.41 -8.14 -4.76
CA LYS A 141 -11.20 -7.96 -5.55
C LYS A 141 -11.33 -8.66 -6.91
N THR A 142 -10.85 -8.01 -7.96
CA THR A 142 -10.91 -8.45 -9.35
C THR A 142 -9.56 -8.40 -10.07
N GLY A 143 -8.50 -7.89 -9.42
CA GLY A 143 -7.18 -7.65 -10.00
C GLY A 143 -6.38 -8.89 -10.41
N ASN A 144 -6.84 -10.11 -10.10
CA ASN A 144 -6.22 -11.38 -10.47
C ASN A 144 -4.72 -11.50 -10.13
N HIS A 145 -4.26 -10.82 -9.07
CA HIS A 145 -2.85 -10.79 -8.67
C HIS A 145 -1.90 -10.15 -9.68
N ARG A 146 -2.43 -9.31 -10.57
CA ARG A 146 -1.63 -8.41 -11.40
C ARG A 146 -1.51 -7.07 -10.71
N ALA A 147 -0.31 -6.50 -10.68
CA ALA A 147 0.01 -5.33 -9.86
C ALA A 147 -0.95 -4.15 -10.13
N LEU A 148 -1.23 -3.83 -11.40
CA LEU A 148 -2.10 -2.71 -11.73
C LEU A 148 -3.56 -2.95 -11.33
N GLY A 149 -4.07 -4.17 -11.55
CA GLY A 149 -5.42 -4.55 -11.13
C GLY A 149 -5.61 -4.49 -9.62
N ASP A 150 -4.64 -4.99 -8.86
CA ASP A 150 -4.65 -4.97 -7.40
C ASP A 150 -4.58 -3.53 -6.83
N ILE A 151 -3.89 -2.61 -7.53
CA ILE A 151 -3.88 -1.18 -7.17
C ILE A 151 -5.26 -0.54 -7.37
N TYR A 152 -5.93 -0.81 -8.50
CA TYR A 152 -7.28 -0.30 -8.73
C TYR A 152 -8.27 -0.83 -7.71
N ASP A 153 -8.22 -2.13 -7.38
CA ASP A 153 -9.01 -2.71 -6.30
C ASP A 153 -8.73 -2.01 -4.95
N SER A 154 -7.46 -1.68 -4.67
CA SER A 154 -7.07 -0.98 -3.43
C SER A 154 -7.63 0.46 -3.38
N ILE A 155 -7.62 1.17 -4.51
CA ILE A 155 -8.19 2.52 -4.63
C ILE A 155 -9.70 2.48 -4.39
N ASP A 156 -10.40 1.52 -5.00
CA ASP A 156 -11.85 1.37 -4.84
C ASP A 156 -12.25 0.90 -3.45
N GLU A 157 -11.47 0.02 -2.81
CA GLU A 157 -11.65 -0.37 -1.41
C GLU A 157 -11.49 0.86 -0.48
N LEU A 158 -10.50 1.73 -0.73
CA LEU A 158 -10.30 2.95 0.05
C LEU A 158 -11.41 3.99 -0.18
N ARG A 159 -11.89 4.14 -1.42
CA ARG A 159 -13.06 4.99 -1.74
C ARG A 159 -14.30 4.51 -1.01
N TYR A 160 -14.54 3.20 -0.99
CA TYR A 160 -15.62 2.59 -0.22
C TYR A 160 -15.52 2.93 1.27
N TYR A 161 -14.36 2.71 1.89
CA TYR A 161 -14.17 3.05 3.31
C TYR A 161 -14.31 4.55 3.60
N ARG A 162 -13.83 5.43 2.71
CA ARG A 162 -14.06 6.87 2.83
C ARG A 162 -15.56 7.20 2.84
N ALA A 163 -16.34 6.59 1.96
CA ALA A 163 -17.77 6.87 1.85
C ALA A 163 -18.60 6.43 3.06
N VAL A 164 -18.20 5.33 3.72
CA VAL A 164 -19.04 4.68 4.76
C VAL A 164 -18.49 4.81 6.19
N LEU A 165 -17.19 5.09 6.37
CA LEU A 165 -16.58 5.26 7.70
C LEU A 165 -16.26 6.72 8.03
N MET A 166 -16.04 7.56 7.02
CA MET A 166 -15.65 8.95 7.23
C MET A 166 -16.85 9.90 7.11
N PRO A 167 -16.86 11.02 7.86
CA PRO A 167 -17.85 12.07 7.68
C PRO A 167 -17.86 12.63 6.25
N SER A 168 -19.05 13.02 5.78
CA SER A 168 -19.22 13.66 4.46
C SER A 168 -18.72 15.11 4.45
N GLY A 169 -18.41 15.64 3.26
CA GLY A 169 -17.97 17.03 3.07
C GLY A 169 -16.65 17.32 3.78
N GLU A 170 -16.55 18.45 4.47
CA GLU A 170 -15.37 18.84 5.27
C GLU A 170 -15.34 18.16 6.65
N GLY A 171 -16.36 17.36 6.97
CA GLY A 171 -16.51 16.71 8.26
C GLY A 171 -17.00 17.64 9.38
N PRO A 172 -16.80 17.24 10.66
CA PRO A 172 -17.32 17.99 11.80
C PRO A 172 -16.63 19.35 11.95
N SER A 173 -17.35 20.31 12.53
CA SER A 173 -16.80 21.64 12.83
C SER A 173 -15.58 21.56 13.76
N THR A 174 -14.71 22.57 13.70
CA THR A 174 -13.53 22.66 14.59
C THR A 174 -13.90 22.54 16.07
N GLU A 175 -15.03 23.12 16.48
CA GLU A 175 -15.54 23.01 17.84
C GLU A 175 -15.91 21.57 18.22
N THR A 176 -16.64 20.87 17.35
CA THR A 176 -17.02 19.45 17.54
C THR A 176 -15.77 18.58 17.69
N CYS A 177 -14.76 18.81 16.84
CA CYS A 177 -13.47 18.12 16.91
C CYS A 177 -12.73 18.37 18.23
N ARG A 178 -12.73 19.61 18.76
CA ARG A 178 -12.09 19.95 20.05
C ARG A 178 -12.77 19.26 21.24
N VAL A 179 -14.10 19.19 21.24
CA VAL A 179 -14.86 18.48 22.28
C VAL A 179 -14.54 16.99 22.25
N ALA A 180 -14.56 16.37 21.07
CA ALA A 180 -14.20 14.95 20.91
C ALA A 180 -12.76 14.66 21.36
N ALA A 181 -11.80 15.52 20.98
CA ALA A 181 -10.41 15.40 21.40
C ALA A 181 -10.25 15.44 22.93
N THR A 182 -10.97 16.34 23.61
CA THR A 182 -10.95 16.44 25.08
C THR A 182 -11.48 15.17 25.75
N ARG A 183 -12.52 14.55 25.18
CA ARG A 183 -13.08 13.28 25.68
C ARG A 183 -12.13 12.10 25.48
N ALA A 184 -11.39 12.08 24.38
CA ALA A 184 -10.42 11.03 24.08
C ALA A 184 -9.13 11.18 24.90
N ALA A 185 -8.70 12.42 25.16
CA ALA A 185 -7.51 12.73 25.92
C ALA A 185 -7.58 12.17 27.36
N GLY A 186 -6.46 11.68 27.88
CA GLY A 186 -6.36 11.19 29.26
C GLY A 186 -6.87 9.76 29.52
N THR A 187 -7.56 9.15 28.55
CA THR A 187 -8.07 7.77 28.68
C THR A 187 -6.95 6.73 28.87
N THR A 188 -5.78 6.94 28.26
CA THR A 188 -4.62 6.05 28.39
C THR A 188 -3.47 6.65 29.19
N ALA A 189 -3.46 7.97 29.42
CA ALA A 189 -2.42 8.65 30.20
C ALA A 189 -2.31 8.09 31.63
N ARG A 190 -3.44 7.64 32.20
CA ARG A 190 -3.47 6.94 33.50
C ARG A 190 -2.65 5.63 33.54
N LEU A 191 -2.39 5.01 32.39
CA LEU A 191 -1.63 3.76 32.29
C LEU A 191 -0.12 3.98 32.26
N SER A 192 0.32 5.21 31.97
CA SER A 192 1.74 5.61 31.91
C SER A 192 2.19 6.39 33.15
N ALA A 193 1.29 6.60 34.12
CA ALA A 193 1.65 7.22 35.39
C ALA A 193 2.60 6.31 36.20
N PRO A 194 3.65 6.87 36.84
CA PRO A 194 4.59 6.07 37.63
C PRO A 194 3.85 5.36 38.77
N ARG A 195 4.07 4.04 38.90
CA ARG A 195 3.51 3.26 40.01
C ARG A 195 4.12 3.76 41.33
N PRO A 196 3.31 3.90 42.41
CA PRO A 196 3.85 4.23 43.71
C PRO A 196 4.83 3.13 44.18
N PRO A 197 5.87 3.47 44.96
CA PRO A 197 6.83 2.50 45.45
C PRO A 197 6.13 1.41 46.26
N ARG A 198 6.44 0.15 45.96
CA ARG A 198 5.96 -0.99 46.77
C ARG A 198 6.64 -0.92 48.13
N ARG A 199 5.84 -0.90 49.20
CA ARG A 199 6.31 -1.03 50.59
C ARG A 199 6.78 -2.45 50.87
#